data_AF-Q5K655-F1
#
_entry.id   AF-Q5K655-F1
#
_cell.length_a   1.000
_cell.length_b   1.000
_cell.length_c   1.000
_cell.angle_alpha   90.00
_cell.angle_beta   90.00
_cell.angle_gamma   90.00
#
_symmetry.space_group_name_H-M   'P 1'
#
loop_
_entity.id
_entity.type
_entity.pdbx_description
1 polymer ?
#
loop_
_entity_poly.entity_id
_entity_poly.type
_entity_poly.pdbx_seq_one_letter_code
_entity_poly.pdbx_strand_id
1 'polypeptide(L)'
;TCTMECTRRTLTLARAKSYAKERFNASLQQYWSSNSTSRYKDLNIPMPKGPSPELTLPRRNLGHLLAARTGHGDFAAYHHRWAHDDALLTCSCGRDKTPEHFFFCWKGRNIERIKTPEACRGPKEAIDWLLSTVRGATTFSTWCTNTRFFIDIQRRY
;
A
#
# COMPACT_ATOMS: atom_id res chain seq x y z
N THR A 1 32.93 51.96 2.79
CA THR A 1 32.40 51.23 3.96
C THR A 1 30.98 50.81 3.66
N CYS A 2 30.76 49.52 3.37
CA CYS A 2 29.45 49.01 2.98
C CYS A 2 28.66 48.61 4.24
N THR A 3 27.78 49.48 4.71
CA THR A 3 26.82 49.17 5.78
C THR A 3 25.63 48.45 5.18
N MET A 4 25.80 47.15 4.88
CA MET A 4 24.66 46.27 4.65
C MET A 4 24.14 45.81 5.99
N GLU A 5 23.14 46.52 6.48
CA GLU A 5 22.36 46.13 7.65
C GLU A 5 21.60 44.84 7.28
N CYS A 6 22.23 43.70 7.57
CA CYS A 6 21.63 42.39 7.43
C CYS A 6 20.53 42.28 8.49
N THR A 7 19.30 42.60 8.08
CA THR A 7 18.10 42.39 8.90
C THR A 7 17.97 40.89 9.16
N ARG A 8 18.58 40.41 10.25
CA ARG A 8 18.32 39.06 10.78
C ARG A 8 16.84 39.01 11.09
N ARG A 9 16.05 38.40 10.21
CA ARG A 9 14.70 37.95 10.53
C ARG A 9 14.84 36.94 11.67
N THR A 10 14.70 37.41 12.90
CA THR A 10 14.71 36.56 14.09
C THR A 10 13.45 35.73 14.04
N LEU A 11 13.56 34.51 13.50
CA LEU A 11 12.47 33.56 13.53
C LEU A 11 12.27 33.11 14.98
N THR A 12 11.01 32.98 15.41
CA THR A 12 10.72 32.29 16.66
C THR A 12 11.22 30.84 16.59
N LEU A 13 11.60 30.25 17.72
CA LEU A 13 12.04 28.85 17.78
C LEU A 13 11.00 27.91 17.14
N ALA A 14 9.71 28.17 17.39
CA ALA A 14 8.61 27.43 16.79
C ALA A 14 8.65 27.51 15.25
N ARG A 15 8.86 28.72 14.68
CA ARG A 15 8.93 28.90 13.22
C ARG A 15 10.16 28.23 12.62
N ALA A 16 11.31 28.30 13.28
CA ALA A 16 12.53 27.61 12.85
C ALA A 16 12.34 26.07 12.83
N LYS A 17 11.73 25.50 13.88
CA LYS A 17 11.40 24.07 13.94
C LYS A 17 10.42 23.65 12.83
N SER A 18 9.36 24.43 12.61
CA SER A 18 8.40 24.16 11.53
C SER A 18 9.09 24.19 10.16
N TYR A 19 9.93 25.20 9.90
CA TYR A 19 10.68 25.31 8.66
C TYR A 19 11.63 24.11 8.42
N ALA A 20 12.35 23.68 9.45
CA ALA A 20 13.21 22.49 9.36
C ALA A 20 12.40 21.22 9.04
N LYS A 21 11.24 21.06 9.69
CA LYS A 21 10.32 19.92 9.44
C LYS A 21 9.73 19.97 8.03
N GLU A 22 9.32 21.14 7.55
CA GLU A 22 8.83 21.35 6.17
C GLU A 22 9.89 20.92 5.15
N ARG A 23 11.13 21.40 5.32
CA ARG A 23 12.25 21.07 4.43
C ARG A 23 12.59 19.58 4.45
N PHE A 24 12.65 18.97 5.64
CA PHE A 24 12.87 17.53 5.78
C PHE A 24 11.79 16.71 5.09
N ASN A 25 10.51 17.05 5.29
CA ASN A 25 9.40 16.36 4.64
C ASN A 25 9.46 16.51 3.11
N ALA A 26 9.82 17.69 2.59
CA ALA A 26 9.96 17.90 1.15
C ALA A 26 11.09 17.02 0.57
N SER A 27 12.26 16.99 1.22
CA SER A 27 13.38 16.14 0.81
C SER A 27 13.03 14.65 0.87
N LEU A 28 12.30 14.21 1.90
CA LEU A 28 11.82 12.82 2.00
C LEU A 28 10.87 12.45 0.87
N GLN A 29 9.94 13.34 0.50
CA GLN A 29 9.02 13.07 -0.61
C GLN A 29 9.76 13.00 -1.94
N GLN A 30 10.74 13.88 -2.17
CA GLN A 30 11.57 13.85 -3.39
C GLN A 30 12.42 12.58 -3.48
N TYR A 31 13.00 12.16 -2.35
CA TYR A 31 13.71 10.89 -2.28
C TYR A 31 12.78 9.72 -2.59
N TRP A 32 11.59 9.70 -1.98
CA TRP A 32 10.61 8.62 -2.16
C TRP A 32 10.07 8.54 -3.59
N SER A 33 9.72 9.67 -4.21
CA SER A 33 9.25 9.69 -5.59
C SER A 33 10.30 9.16 -6.57
N SER A 34 11.59 9.32 -6.24
CA SER A 34 12.70 8.83 -7.06
C SER A 34 13.00 7.35 -6.81
N ASN A 35 13.02 6.91 -5.54
CA ASN A 35 13.54 5.60 -5.12
C ASN A 35 12.46 4.54 -4.82
N SER A 36 11.18 4.90 -4.80
CA SER A 36 10.10 3.93 -4.59
C SER A 36 10.05 2.87 -5.71
N THR A 37 9.54 1.68 -5.36
CA THR A 37 9.33 0.60 -6.33
C THR A 37 8.33 1.03 -7.40
N SER A 38 8.40 0.43 -8.60
CA SER A 38 7.48 0.72 -9.70
C SER A 38 6.01 0.65 -9.26
N ARG A 39 5.63 -0.40 -8.53
CA ARG A 39 4.25 -0.56 -8.04
C ARG A 39 3.81 0.55 -7.09
N TYR A 40 4.70 1.05 -6.22
CA TYR A 40 4.35 2.17 -5.35
C TYR A 40 4.21 3.49 -6.11
N LYS A 41 4.99 3.67 -7.18
CA LYS A 41 4.83 4.79 -8.12
C LYS A 41 3.50 4.70 -8.87
N ASP A 42 3.16 3.52 -9.38
CA ASP A 42 1.91 3.25 -10.11
C ASP A 42 0.68 3.46 -9.21
N LEU A 43 0.78 3.08 -7.94
CA LEU A 43 -0.27 3.31 -6.93
C LEU A 43 -0.27 4.74 -6.36
N ASN A 44 0.69 5.59 -6.75
CA ASN A 44 0.85 6.96 -6.25
C ASN A 44 0.82 7.06 -4.72
N ILE A 45 1.47 6.12 -4.02
CA ILE A 45 1.52 6.11 -2.56
C ILE A 45 2.66 7.05 -2.10
N PRO A 46 2.37 8.17 -1.41
CA PRO A 46 3.40 9.09 -0.94
C PRO A 46 4.10 8.56 0.31
N MET A 47 5.23 9.15 0.67
CA MET A 47 5.85 8.90 1.96
C MET A 47 4.91 9.41 3.08
N PRO A 48 4.52 8.58 4.06
CA PRO A 48 3.67 9.05 5.15
C PRO A 48 4.38 10.08 6.03
N LYS A 49 3.65 11.11 6.47
CA LYS A 49 4.13 12.09 7.46
C LYS A 49 3.83 11.55 8.86
N GLY A 50 4.76 10.77 9.40
CA GLY A 50 4.59 10.09 10.69
C GLY A 50 4.00 8.68 10.54
N PRO A 51 3.49 8.07 11.63
CA PRO A 51 2.92 6.73 11.59
C PRO A 51 1.74 6.64 10.63
N SER A 52 1.73 5.62 9.76
CA SER A 52 0.60 5.39 8.85
C SER A 52 -0.64 4.99 9.66
N PRO A 53 -1.83 5.54 9.35
CA PRO A 53 -3.09 5.10 9.97
C PRO A 53 -3.35 3.60 9.81
N GLU A 54 -2.82 2.98 8.75
CA GLU A 54 -2.95 1.56 8.45
C GLU A 54 -2.25 0.65 9.46
N LEU A 55 -1.37 1.20 10.31
CA LEU A 55 -0.74 0.44 11.41
C LEU A 55 -1.76 -0.01 12.47
N THR A 56 -2.97 0.56 12.45
CA THR A 56 -4.09 0.12 13.30
C THR A 56 -4.78 -1.15 12.80
N LEU A 57 -4.51 -1.58 11.56
CA LEU A 57 -5.12 -2.77 10.98
C LEU A 57 -4.58 -4.04 11.66
N PRO A 58 -5.38 -5.14 11.71
CA PRO A 58 -4.88 -6.43 12.15
C PRO A 58 -3.59 -6.81 11.42
N ARG A 59 -2.57 -7.22 12.16
CA ARG A 59 -1.21 -7.48 11.64
C ARG A 59 -1.19 -8.36 10.40
N ARG A 60 -2.02 -9.41 10.34
CA ARG A 60 -2.11 -10.31 9.18
C ARG A 60 -2.66 -9.59 7.95
N ASN A 61 -3.74 -8.83 8.10
CA ASN A 61 -4.37 -8.09 7.01
C ASN A 61 -3.43 -7.00 6.46
N LEU A 62 -2.72 -6.30 7.35
CA LEU A 62 -1.68 -5.35 6.96
C LEU A 62 -0.57 -6.05 6.15
N GLY A 63 -0.13 -7.24 6.57
CA GLY A 63 0.82 -8.06 5.82
C GLY A 63 0.35 -8.39 4.40
N HIS A 64 -0.92 -8.80 4.24
CA HIS A 64 -1.49 -9.08 2.92
C HIS A 64 -1.64 -7.82 2.05
N LEU A 65 -2.01 -6.69 2.63
CA LEU A 65 -2.09 -5.41 1.93
C LEU A 65 -0.71 -4.99 1.40
N LEU A 66 0.32 -5.08 2.25
CA LEU A 66 1.71 -4.76 1.87
C LEU A 66 2.23 -5.73 0.80
N ALA A 67 1.91 -7.02 0.90
CA ALA A 67 2.24 -8.00 -0.14
C ALA A 67 1.59 -7.63 -1.48
N ALA A 68 0.30 -7.29 -1.50
CA ALA A 68 -0.39 -6.88 -2.72
C ALA A 68 0.19 -5.59 -3.33
N ARG A 69 0.61 -4.62 -2.51
CA ARG A 69 1.28 -3.38 -2.96
C ARG A 69 2.64 -3.66 -3.56
N THR A 70 3.48 -4.39 -2.83
CA THR A 70 4.87 -4.66 -3.23
C THR A 70 4.97 -5.70 -4.34
N GLY A 71 3.95 -6.54 -4.50
CA GLY A 71 4.05 -7.77 -5.30
C GLY A 71 4.97 -8.83 -4.67
N HIS A 72 5.44 -8.59 -3.44
CA HIS A 72 6.31 -9.48 -2.69
C HIS A 72 5.49 -10.18 -1.60
N GLY A 73 5.03 -11.37 -1.94
CA GLY A 73 4.26 -12.23 -1.07
C GLY A 73 4.26 -13.65 -1.61
N ASP A 74 3.32 -14.44 -1.12
CA ASP A 74 3.09 -15.79 -1.60
C ASP A 74 2.35 -15.77 -2.95
N PHE A 75 3.04 -15.31 -3.99
CA PHE A 75 2.54 -15.17 -5.35
C PHE A 75 3.33 -16.04 -6.31
N ALA A 76 2.67 -16.57 -7.33
CA ALA A 76 3.27 -17.49 -8.30
C ALA A 76 4.53 -16.88 -8.95
N ALA A 77 4.44 -15.63 -9.39
CA ALA A 77 5.54 -14.93 -10.06
C ALA A 77 6.81 -14.77 -9.18
N TYR A 78 6.66 -14.75 -7.85
CA TYR A 78 7.81 -14.72 -6.95
C TYR A 78 8.46 -16.11 -6.90
N HIS A 79 7.69 -17.15 -6.57
CA HIS A 79 8.22 -18.50 -6.45
C HIS A 79 8.82 -19.04 -7.75
N HIS A 80 8.22 -18.71 -8.90
CA HIS A 80 8.80 -19.06 -10.21
C HIS A 80 10.19 -18.45 -10.43
N ARG A 81 10.42 -17.22 -9.95
CA ARG A 81 11.71 -16.55 -10.11
C ARG A 81 12.82 -17.21 -9.30
N TRP A 82 12.46 -17.81 -8.16
CA TRP A 82 13.40 -18.40 -7.22
C TRP A 82 13.39 -19.94 -7.21
N ALA A 83 12.62 -20.57 -8.12
CA ALA A 83 12.50 -22.02 -8.25
C ALA A 83 12.16 -22.74 -6.92
N HIS A 84 11.19 -22.20 -6.18
CA HIS A 84 10.68 -22.86 -4.97
C HIS A 84 9.61 -23.90 -5.37
N ASP A 85 9.92 -25.19 -5.18
CA ASP A 85 9.05 -26.30 -5.57
C ASP A 85 7.98 -26.66 -4.54
N ASP A 86 8.11 -26.17 -3.31
CA ASP A 86 7.22 -26.47 -2.18
C ASP A 86 6.03 -25.51 -2.04
N ALA A 87 5.97 -24.47 -2.87
CA ALA A 87 4.98 -23.42 -2.76
C ALA A 87 3.68 -23.77 -3.50
N LEU A 88 2.54 -23.56 -2.83
CA LEU A 88 1.24 -23.60 -3.49
C LEU A 88 1.11 -22.38 -4.42
N LEU A 89 1.25 -22.54 -5.73
CA LEU A 89 1.25 -21.40 -6.66
C LEU A 89 -0.16 -20.93 -7.05
N THR A 90 -1.16 -21.79 -6.87
CA THR A 90 -2.53 -21.55 -7.28
C THR A 90 -3.44 -21.31 -6.08
N CYS A 91 -4.45 -20.47 -6.28
CA CYS A 91 -5.58 -20.34 -5.39
C CYS A 91 -6.47 -21.58 -5.51
N SER A 92 -7.23 -21.92 -4.47
CA SER A 92 -8.21 -23.03 -4.54
C SER A 92 -9.30 -22.82 -5.60
N CYS A 93 -9.41 -21.63 -6.20
CA CYS A 93 -10.27 -21.35 -7.34
C CYS A 93 -9.66 -21.78 -8.69
N GLY A 94 -8.44 -22.32 -8.72
CA GLY A 94 -7.73 -22.82 -9.90
C GLY A 94 -6.90 -21.79 -10.68
N ARG A 95 -6.77 -20.55 -10.20
CA ARG A 95 -5.94 -19.51 -10.84
C ARG A 95 -4.67 -19.24 -10.06
N ASP A 96 -3.64 -18.75 -10.73
CA ASP A 96 -2.39 -18.34 -10.10
C ASP A 96 -2.62 -17.25 -9.05
N LYS A 97 -1.84 -17.34 -7.98
CA LYS A 97 -1.77 -16.29 -6.96
C LYS A 97 -1.06 -15.08 -7.54
N THR A 98 -1.83 -14.03 -7.83
CA THR A 98 -1.30 -12.71 -8.21
C THR A 98 -1.62 -11.68 -7.13
N PRO A 99 -0.91 -10.54 -7.09
CA PRO A 99 -1.17 -9.48 -6.12
C PRO A 99 -2.62 -9.00 -6.11
N GLU A 100 -3.26 -8.93 -7.28
CA GLU A 100 -4.65 -8.48 -7.42
C GLU A 100 -5.69 -9.62 -7.44
N HIS A 101 -5.27 -10.90 -7.30
CA HIS A 101 -6.16 -12.06 -7.47
C HIS A 101 -7.39 -12.02 -6.55
N PHE A 102 -7.22 -11.52 -5.33
CA PHE A 102 -8.30 -11.40 -4.33
C PHE A 102 -9.51 -10.61 -4.86
N PHE A 103 -9.31 -9.63 -5.74
CA PHE A 103 -10.37 -8.81 -6.32
C PHE A 103 -11.21 -9.59 -7.36
N PHE A 104 -10.58 -10.53 -8.06
CA PHE A 104 -11.17 -11.28 -9.18
C PHE A 104 -11.62 -12.68 -8.81
N CYS A 105 -11.16 -13.23 -7.70
CA CYS A 105 -11.44 -14.60 -7.30
C CYS A 105 -12.96 -14.84 -7.12
N TRP A 106 -13.53 -15.75 -7.90
CA TRP A 106 -14.97 -16.04 -7.84
C TRP A 106 -15.39 -16.60 -6.47
N LYS A 107 -14.54 -17.43 -5.83
CA LYS A 107 -14.80 -17.95 -4.48
C LYS A 107 -14.90 -16.83 -3.46
N GLY A 108 -13.97 -15.87 -3.49
CA GLY A 108 -14.00 -14.71 -2.60
C GLY A 108 -15.22 -13.84 -2.84
N ARG A 109 -15.52 -13.54 -4.11
CA ARG A 109 -16.68 -12.72 -4.51
C ARG A 109 -18.03 -13.34 -4.18
N ASN A 110 -18.12 -14.68 -4.11
CA ASN A 110 -19.33 -15.40 -3.71
C ASN A 110 -19.59 -15.31 -2.20
N ILE A 111 -18.54 -15.11 -1.37
CA ILE A 111 -18.71 -14.86 0.06
C ILE A 111 -19.09 -13.39 0.28
N GLU A 112 -18.26 -12.46 -0.19
CA GLU A 112 -18.53 -11.04 -0.11
C GLU A 112 -17.83 -10.29 -1.26
N ARG A 113 -18.53 -9.35 -1.89
CA ARG A 113 -17.91 -8.44 -2.85
C ARG A 113 -17.24 -7.28 -2.11
N ILE A 114 -16.03 -6.90 -2.56
CA ILE A 114 -15.33 -5.73 -2.03
C ILE A 114 -16.13 -4.48 -2.38
N LYS A 115 -16.46 -3.69 -1.36
CA LYS A 115 -17.23 -2.45 -1.51
C LYS A 115 -16.31 -1.32 -1.93
N THR A 116 -16.36 -0.94 -3.21
CA THR A 116 -15.56 0.18 -3.76
C THR A 116 -16.45 1.39 -4.03
N PRO A 117 -15.89 2.61 -4.06
CA PRO A 117 -16.64 3.81 -4.42
C PRO A 117 -17.30 3.68 -5.81
N GLU A 118 -18.50 4.23 -5.95
CA GLU A 118 -19.21 4.29 -7.25
C GLU A 118 -18.42 5.07 -8.32
N ALA A 119 -17.56 5.99 -7.88
CA ALA A 119 -16.67 6.74 -8.75
C ALA A 119 -15.64 5.85 -9.48
N CYS A 120 -15.34 4.65 -8.97
CA CYS A 120 -14.45 3.71 -9.64
C CYS A 120 -15.15 3.10 -10.86
N ARG A 121 -14.70 3.45 -12.06
CA ARG A 121 -15.32 3.02 -13.34
C ARG A 121 -14.89 1.64 -13.82
N GLY A 122 -14.03 0.96 -13.07
CA GLY A 122 -13.61 -0.40 -13.41
C GLY A 122 -12.65 -1.02 -12.38
N PRO A 123 -12.23 -2.27 -12.63
CA PRO A 123 -11.39 -3.01 -11.69
C PRO A 123 -10.06 -2.33 -11.38
N LYS A 124 -9.41 -1.69 -12.38
CA LYS A 124 -8.13 -0.99 -12.16
C LYS A 124 -8.28 0.13 -11.14
N GLU A 125 -9.21 1.05 -11.36
CA GLU A 125 -9.45 2.18 -10.43
C GLU A 125 -9.88 1.70 -9.04
N ALA A 126 -10.68 0.63 -9.00
CA ALA A 126 -11.12 0.00 -7.75
C ALA A 126 -9.95 -0.60 -6.96
N ILE A 127 -9.04 -1.33 -7.63
CA ILE A 127 -7.83 -1.90 -7.04
C ILE A 127 -6.86 -0.80 -6.62
N ASP A 128 -6.63 0.19 -7.48
CA ASP A 128 -5.75 1.32 -7.19
C ASP A 128 -6.27 2.06 -5.96
N TRP A 129 -7.56 2.35 -5.87
CA TRP A 129 -8.17 2.97 -4.68
C TRP A 129 -8.01 2.10 -3.42
N LEU A 130 -8.25 0.79 -3.54
CA LEU A 130 -8.19 -0.16 -2.44
C LEU A 130 -6.77 -0.27 -1.87
N LEU A 131 -5.76 -0.27 -2.75
CA LEU A 131 -4.36 -0.43 -2.39
C LEU A 131 -3.67 0.91 -2.08
N SER A 132 -4.11 2.05 -2.59
CA SER A 132 -3.41 3.33 -2.40
C SER A 132 -3.95 4.21 -1.27
N THR A 133 -5.18 4.00 -0.82
CA THR A 133 -5.84 4.89 0.14
C THR A 133 -6.02 4.24 1.52
N VAL A 134 -6.04 5.06 2.58
CA VAL A 134 -6.32 4.61 3.95
C VAL A 134 -7.72 3.97 4.05
N ARG A 135 -8.73 4.58 3.40
CA ARG A 135 -10.09 4.01 3.36
C ARG A 135 -10.12 2.68 2.62
N GLY A 136 -9.40 2.58 1.51
CA GLY A 136 -9.23 1.34 0.76
C GLY A 136 -8.59 0.25 1.60
N ALA A 137 -7.51 0.57 2.32
CA ALA A 137 -6.82 -0.35 3.22
C ALA A 137 -7.75 -0.88 4.34
N THR A 138 -8.57 -0.01 4.92
CA THR A 138 -9.58 -0.42 5.92
C THR A 138 -10.64 -1.32 5.28
N THR A 139 -11.18 -0.97 4.11
CA THR A 139 -12.14 -1.82 3.38
C THR A 139 -11.55 -3.19 3.05
N PHE A 140 -10.30 -3.23 2.57
CA PHE A 140 -9.57 -4.47 2.29
C PHE A 140 -9.44 -5.33 3.54
N SER A 141 -9.04 -4.72 4.66
CA SER A 141 -8.91 -5.41 5.93
C SER A 141 -10.25 -5.99 6.42
N THR A 142 -11.34 -5.21 6.37
CA THR A 142 -12.68 -5.69 6.74
C THR A 142 -13.09 -6.88 5.87
N TRP A 143 -12.91 -6.77 4.56
CA TRP A 143 -13.21 -7.86 3.63
C TRP A 143 -12.36 -9.11 3.90
N CYS A 144 -11.06 -8.96 4.18
CA CYS A 144 -10.19 -10.08 4.55
C CYS A 144 -10.67 -10.79 5.81
N THR A 145 -11.12 -10.03 6.81
CA THR A 145 -11.66 -10.58 8.06
C THR A 145 -12.96 -11.34 7.81
N ASN A 146 -13.89 -10.76 7.05
CA ASN A 146 -15.20 -11.37 6.81
C ASN A 146 -15.12 -12.62 5.93
N THR A 147 -14.31 -12.57 4.87
CA THR A 147 -14.20 -13.66 3.90
C THR A 147 -13.17 -14.72 4.28
N ARG A 148 -12.26 -14.38 5.20
CA ARG A 148 -11.09 -15.18 5.54
C ARG A 148 -10.30 -15.61 4.30
N PHE A 149 -10.30 -14.78 3.25
CA PHE A 149 -9.83 -15.13 1.91
C PHE A 149 -8.42 -15.75 1.90
N PHE A 150 -7.47 -15.10 2.57
CA PHE A 150 -6.06 -15.55 2.62
C PHE A 150 -5.81 -16.70 3.60
N ILE A 151 -6.84 -17.17 4.30
CA ILE A 151 -6.76 -18.30 5.23
C ILE A 151 -7.42 -19.54 4.62
N ASP A 152 -8.60 -19.38 4.04
CA ASP A 152 -9.43 -20.51 3.62
C ASP A 152 -9.41 -20.73 2.10
N ILE A 153 -9.21 -19.67 1.30
CA ILE A 153 -9.32 -19.71 -0.18
C ILE A 153 -7.95 -19.65 -0.86
N GLN A 154 -7.18 -18.59 -0.61
CA GLN A 154 -5.82 -18.41 -1.10
C GLN A 154 -4.83 -18.75 0.03
N ARG A 155 -4.77 -20.04 0.37
CA ARG A 155 -3.93 -20.58 1.46
C ARG A 155 -2.47 -20.46 1.11
N ARG A 156 -1.59 -20.40 2.11
CA ARG A 156 -0.14 -20.35 1.90
C ARG A 156 0.46 -21.71 1.53
N TYR A 157 -0.08 -22.77 2.11
CA TYR A 157 0.27 -24.18 1.94
C TYR A 157 -1.00 -25.02 2.09
#